data_AF-A0A9D1K9B6-F1
#
_entry.id   AF-A0A9D1K9B6-F1
#
_cell.length_a   1.000
_cell.length_b   1.000
_cell.length_c   1.000
_cell.angle_alpha   90.00
_cell.angle_beta   90.00
_cell.angle_gamma   90.00
#
_symmetry.space_group_name_H-M   'P 1'
#
loop_
_entity.id
_entity.type
_entity.pdbx_description
1 polymer ?
#
loop_
_entity_poly.entity_id
_entity_poly.type
_entity_poly.pdbx_seq_one_letter_code
_entity_poly.pdbx_strand_id
1 'polypeptide(L)'
;MIYLKNFQLLSEKEEYHLLLDEKRRIFNTIYPFHLFALDQPLNFEFEPITIFYGDNGCGKSTLLNIIALKLQAERKTTIDKGIYFKNYVSHCSYRLQNQDQLREIKMITSEDIFDYLIDIQAINSSVHRKKDELCEEFLNYKYQDSSNFIHDYEQLKNKVDANKKTMSAYVRDHLKTNNIIS
;
A
#
# COMPACT_ATOMS: atom_id res chain seq x y z
N MET A 1 2.71 17.44 -17.97
CA MET A 1 1.78 18.41 -17.36
C MET A 1 2.08 18.46 -15.88
N ILE A 2 2.18 19.65 -15.28
CA ILE A 2 2.45 19.85 -13.85
C ILE A 2 1.13 20.27 -13.18
N TYR A 3 0.82 19.66 -12.03
CA TYR A 3 -0.40 19.97 -11.25
C TYR A 3 -0.07 20.75 -9.97
N LEU A 4 0.83 20.24 -9.14
CA LEU A 4 1.39 21.02 -8.04
C LEU A 4 2.56 21.82 -8.59
N LYS A 5 2.49 23.15 -8.57
CA LYS A 5 3.56 24.02 -9.09
C LYS A 5 4.49 24.48 -7.98
N ASN A 6 3.92 24.88 -6.85
CA ASN A 6 4.68 25.40 -5.72
C ASN A 6 4.07 24.89 -4.40
N PHE A 7 4.93 24.60 -3.44
CA PHE A 7 4.56 24.37 -2.04
C PHE A 7 5.46 25.17 -1.10
N GLN A 8 4.87 25.88 -0.15
CA GLN A 8 5.56 26.71 0.81
C GLN A 8 5.34 26.21 2.23
N LEU A 9 6.44 25.94 2.94
CA LEU A 9 6.45 25.70 4.37
C LEU A 9 6.51 27.01 5.15
N LEU A 10 6.28 26.90 6.47
CA LEU A 10 6.42 28.01 7.38
C LEU A 10 7.89 28.38 7.59
N SER A 11 8.13 29.67 7.77
CA SER A 11 9.36 30.21 8.31
C SER A 11 9.44 30.03 9.83
N GLU A 12 10.64 30.12 10.39
CA GLU A 12 10.85 30.04 11.84
C GLU A 12 10.00 31.07 12.62
N LYS A 13 9.85 32.28 12.07
CA LYS A 13 9.03 33.34 12.68
C LYS A 13 7.57 32.94 12.74
N GLU A 14 7.01 32.41 11.66
CA GLU A 14 5.61 31.99 11.63
C GLU A 14 5.37 30.80 12.56
N GLU A 15 6.29 29.83 12.58
CA GLU A 15 6.26 28.71 13.52
C GLU A 15 6.20 29.18 14.98
N TYR A 16 7.05 30.16 15.35
CA TYR A 16 7.07 30.71 16.70
C TYR A 16 5.74 31.37 17.09
N HIS A 17 5.12 32.14 16.20
CA HIS A 17 3.83 32.77 16.47
C HIS A 17 2.72 31.73 16.72
N LEU A 18 2.67 30.67 15.90
CA LEU A 18 1.71 29.59 16.09
C LEU A 18 1.85 28.87 17.43
N LEU A 19 3.10 28.69 17.89
CA LEU A 19 3.37 28.05 19.18
C LEU A 19 2.98 28.96 20.37
N LEU A 20 3.08 30.29 20.22
CA LEU A 20 2.64 31.24 21.25
C LEU A 20 1.13 31.27 21.43
N ASP A 21 0.38 31.11 20.34
CA ASP A 21 -1.09 31.13 20.36
C ASP A 21 -1.68 29.91 21.10
N GLU A 22 -0.98 28.77 21.10
CA GLU A 22 -1.42 27.54 21.76
C GLU A 22 -1.12 27.54 23.28
N LYS A 23 -1.94 28.25 24.05
CA LYS A 23 -1.75 28.43 25.50
C LYS A 23 -1.94 27.19 26.38
N ARG A 24 -2.58 26.14 25.85
CA ARG A 24 -3.01 24.97 26.64
C ARG A 24 -1.83 24.11 27.13
N ARG A 25 -0.74 24.01 26.37
CA ARG A 25 0.47 23.23 26.70
C ARG A 25 0.21 21.79 27.21
N ILE A 26 -0.88 21.16 26.76
CA ILE A 26 -1.31 19.82 27.22
C ILE A 26 -0.80 18.67 26.34
N PHE A 27 -0.07 18.96 25.26
CA PHE A 27 0.35 17.95 24.30
C PHE A 27 1.82 17.56 24.51
N ASN A 28 2.10 16.27 24.37
CA ASN A 28 3.44 15.70 24.60
C ASN A 28 4.41 15.88 23.42
N THR A 29 3.94 16.42 22.29
CA THR A 29 4.75 16.62 21.10
C THR A 29 4.43 17.96 20.47
N ILE A 30 5.45 18.65 19.98
CA ILE A 30 5.34 19.85 19.14
C ILE A 30 5.72 19.54 17.68
N TYR A 31 5.80 18.26 17.31
CA TYR A 31 6.11 17.87 15.94
C TYR A 31 5.01 18.37 14.96
N PRO A 32 5.36 18.92 13.78
CA PRO A 32 6.67 18.95 13.12
C PRO A 32 7.40 20.30 13.26
N PHE A 33 7.03 21.15 14.21
CA PHE A 33 7.69 22.44 14.43
C PHE A 33 9.19 22.26 14.70
N HIS A 34 9.98 23.26 14.32
CA HIS A 34 11.44 23.30 14.34
C HIS A 34 12.15 22.29 13.43
N LEU A 35 11.43 21.42 12.71
CA LEU A 35 12.06 20.47 11.78
C LEU A 35 12.58 21.16 10.50
N PHE A 36 11.87 22.18 10.03
CA PHE A 36 12.22 22.94 8.83
C PHE A 36 12.45 24.43 9.15
N ALA A 37 12.71 24.76 10.42
CA ALA A 37 12.85 26.14 10.89
C ALA A 37 14.07 26.80 10.26
N LEU A 38 13.80 27.59 9.22
CA LEU A 38 14.75 28.45 8.54
C LEU A 38 14.23 29.88 8.64
N ASP A 39 15.16 30.84 8.59
CA ASP A 39 14.86 32.28 8.62
C ASP A 39 13.86 32.69 7.53
N GLN A 40 13.93 32.02 6.37
CA GLN A 40 13.03 32.22 5.24
C GLN A 40 12.13 31.01 5.03
N PRO A 41 10.87 31.22 4.60
CA PRO A 41 9.97 30.11 4.32
C PRO A 41 10.52 29.26 3.19
N LEU A 42 10.56 27.94 3.41
CA LEU A 42 11.07 27.01 2.43
C LEU A 42 10.05 26.81 1.30
N ASN A 43 10.42 27.27 0.11
CA ASN A 43 9.60 27.17 -1.10
C ASN A 43 10.13 26.07 -2.01
N PHE A 44 9.25 25.15 -2.39
CA PHE A 44 9.54 24.08 -3.33
C PHE A 44 8.82 24.34 -4.65
N GLU A 45 9.58 24.43 -5.73
CA GLU A 45 9.04 24.40 -7.09
C GLU A 45 9.04 22.97 -7.61
N PHE A 46 7.91 22.55 -8.18
CA PHE A 46 7.69 21.17 -8.60
C PHE A 46 7.73 21.03 -10.12
N GLU A 47 8.45 20.01 -10.54
CA GLU A 47 8.48 19.50 -11.91
C GLU A 47 7.62 18.23 -12.01
N PRO A 48 7.31 17.70 -13.23
CA PRO A 48 6.50 16.50 -13.40
C PRO A 48 7.02 15.30 -12.59
N ILE A 49 8.34 15.24 -12.38
CA ILE A 49 9.00 14.33 -11.46
C ILE A 49 9.92 15.17 -10.57
N THR A 50 9.65 15.15 -9.26
CA THR A 50 10.47 15.84 -8.25
C THR A 50 10.93 14.82 -7.22
N ILE A 51 12.23 14.77 -6.92
CA ILE A 51 12.82 13.78 -6.01
C ILE A 51 13.41 14.50 -4.80
N PHE A 52 12.92 14.16 -3.61
CA PHE A 52 13.52 14.60 -2.35
C PHE A 52 14.54 13.56 -1.87
N TYR A 53 15.82 13.93 -1.85
CA TYR A 53 16.92 13.09 -1.42
C TYR A 53 17.62 13.66 -0.18
N GLY A 54 18.14 12.80 0.69
CA GLY A 54 18.88 13.19 1.89
C GLY A 54 18.94 12.07 2.93
N ASP A 55 19.67 12.29 4.02
CA ASP A 55 19.93 11.29 5.06
C ASP A 55 18.72 10.95 5.93
N ASN A 56 18.78 9.83 6.64
CA ASN A 56 17.75 9.45 7.60
C ASN A 56 17.61 10.52 8.69
N GLY A 57 16.37 10.87 9.04
CA GLY A 57 16.08 11.89 10.04
C GLY A 57 15.96 13.33 9.50
N CYS A 58 16.35 13.62 8.25
CA CYS A 58 16.24 14.99 7.69
C CYS A 58 14.81 15.46 7.36
N GLY A 59 13.78 14.67 7.70
CA GLY A 59 12.39 15.09 7.57
C GLY A 59 11.72 14.81 6.21
N LYS A 60 12.33 14.07 5.27
CA LYS A 60 11.70 13.73 3.96
C LYS A 60 10.29 13.18 4.08
N SER A 61 10.11 12.14 4.90
CA SER A 61 8.80 11.53 5.13
C SER A 61 7.85 12.50 5.82
N THR A 62 8.36 13.41 6.65
CA THR A 62 7.56 14.48 7.25
C THR A 62 7.05 15.45 6.20
N LEU A 63 7.93 15.93 5.31
CA LEU A 63 7.60 16.84 4.22
C LEU A 63 6.52 16.26 3.31
N LEU A 64 6.70 15.01 2.86
CA LEU A 64 5.70 14.34 2.03
C LEU A 64 4.34 14.21 2.72
N ASN A 65 4.33 13.95 4.03
CA ASN A 65 3.10 13.90 4.81
C ASN A 65 2.44 15.27 4.96
N ILE A 66 3.22 16.35 5.11
CA ILE A 66 2.69 17.71 5.16
C ILE A 66 2.03 18.07 3.83
N ILE A 67 2.71 17.81 2.71
CA ILE A 67 2.19 18.07 1.36
C ILE A 67 0.92 17.26 1.12
N ALA A 68 0.95 15.95 1.38
CA ALA A 68 -0.19 15.07 1.18
C ALA A 68 -1.41 15.50 2.03
N LEU A 69 -1.20 15.83 3.30
CA LEU A 69 -2.29 16.26 4.17
C LEU A 69 -2.85 17.63 3.74
N LYS A 70 -2.00 18.56 3.31
CA LYS A 70 -2.42 19.88 2.82
C LYS A 70 -3.26 19.78 1.55
N LEU A 71 -2.88 18.88 0.65
CA LEU A 71 -3.58 18.61 -0.61
C LEU A 71 -4.76 17.66 -0.45
N GLN A 72 -5.02 17.15 0.76
CA GLN A 72 -6.04 16.14 1.03
C GLN A 72 -5.91 14.90 0.14
N ALA A 73 -4.66 14.46 -0.08
CA ALA A 73 -4.38 13.29 -0.90
C ALA A 73 -5.02 12.03 -0.30
N GLU A 74 -5.65 11.24 -1.16
CA GLU A 74 -6.18 9.93 -0.81
C GLU A 74 -5.04 9.01 -0.40
N ARG A 75 -5.27 8.24 0.67
CA ARG A 75 -4.29 7.36 1.29
C ARG A 75 -4.99 6.17 1.93
N LYS A 76 -4.32 5.02 1.94
CA LYS A 76 -4.85 3.78 2.52
C LYS A 76 -4.84 3.83 4.05
N THR A 77 -3.74 4.30 4.64
CA THR A 77 -3.55 4.42 6.10
C THR A 77 -3.88 5.82 6.58
N THR A 78 -4.64 5.99 7.66
CA THR A 78 -4.87 7.32 8.23
C THR A 78 -3.63 7.79 8.99
N ILE A 79 -3.30 9.08 8.86
CA ILE A 79 -2.26 9.71 9.68
C ILE A 79 -2.92 10.59 10.72
N ASP A 80 -2.79 10.19 11.99
CA ASP A 80 -3.06 11.07 13.12
C ASP A 80 -1.76 11.45 13.84
N LYS A 81 -1.14 12.53 13.37
CA LYS A 81 0.09 13.09 13.95
C LYS A 81 -0.18 14.15 15.03
N GLY A 82 -1.43 14.24 15.51
CA GLY A 82 -1.82 15.18 16.55
C GLY A 82 -2.20 16.57 16.04
N ILE A 83 -2.63 17.42 16.98
CA ILE A 83 -3.19 18.75 16.71
C ILE A 83 -2.13 19.72 16.17
N TYR A 84 -0.92 19.74 16.73
CA TYR A 84 0.15 20.61 16.25
C TYR A 84 0.52 20.31 14.81
N PHE A 85 0.56 19.04 14.41
CA PHE A 85 0.82 18.68 13.02
C PHE A 85 -0.27 19.21 12.09
N LYS A 86 -1.54 19.04 12.46
CA LYS A 86 -2.67 19.58 11.68
C LYS A 86 -2.62 21.11 11.61
N ASN A 87 -2.27 21.78 12.72
CA ASN A 87 -2.13 23.22 12.78
C ASN A 87 -0.96 23.75 11.93
N TYR A 88 0.15 23.03 11.90
CA TYR A 88 1.27 23.34 11.01
C TYR A 88 0.84 23.26 9.54
N VAL A 89 0.18 22.15 9.16
CA VAL A 89 -0.28 21.93 7.79
C VAL A 89 -1.31 22.97 7.34
N SER A 90 -2.23 23.39 8.24
CA SER A 90 -3.23 24.39 7.87
C SER A 90 -2.62 25.73 7.46
N HIS A 91 -1.45 26.08 8.01
CA HIS A 91 -0.74 27.33 7.70
C HIS A 91 0.28 27.22 6.56
N CYS A 92 0.61 26.03 6.07
CA CYS A 92 1.37 25.88 4.83
C CYS A 92 0.58 26.44 3.64
N SER A 93 1.24 26.83 2.55
CA SER A 93 0.57 27.30 1.34
C SER A 93 1.01 26.50 0.12
N TYR A 94 0.18 26.47 -0.93
CA TYR A 94 0.49 25.77 -2.17
C TYR A 94 -0.16 26.46 -3.36
N ARG A 95 0.39 26.22 -4.54
CA ARG A 95 -0.15 26.69 -5.81
C ARG A 95 -0.31 25.52 -6.77
N LEU A 96 -1.53 25.32 -7.24
CA LEU A 96 -1.83 24.37 -8.32
C LEU A 96 -1.78 25.04 -9.69
N GLN A 97 -1.60 24.22 -10.71
CA GLN A 97 -1.72 24.55 -12.12
C GLN A 97 -2.61 23.48 -12.77
N ASN A 98 -3.40 23.86 -13.79
CA ASN A 98 -4.32 22.97 -14.51
C ASN A 98 -5.33 22.25 -13.59
N GLN A 99 -5.88 22.96 -12.61
CA GLN A 99 -6.81 22.41 -11.62
C GLN A 99 -8.04 21.75 -12.27
N ASP A 100 -8.49 22.25 -13.42
CA ASP A 100 -9.66 21.72 -14.14
C ASP A 100 -9.47 20.27 -14.65
N GLN A 101 -8.23 19.82 -14.80
CA GLN A 101 -7.89 18.47 -15.28
C GLN A 101 -7.50 17.52 -14.15
N LEU A 102 -7.37 18.03 -12.92
CA LEU A 102 -6.96 17.24 -11.76
C LEU A 102 -8.12 16.38 -11.26
N ARG A 103 -8.00 15.05 -11.41
CA ARG A 103 -9.04 14.10 -10.99
C ARG A 103 -8.80 13.53 -9.60
N GLU A 104 -7.56 13.15 -9.32
CA GLU A 104 -7.19 12.52 -8.06
C GLU A 104 -5.80 12.96 -7.62
N ILE A 105 -5.60 13.01 -6.30
CA ILE A 105 -4.30 13.17 -5.66
C ILE A 105 -4.16 11.99 -4.71
N LYS A 106 -3.12 11.16 -4.90
CA LYS A 106 -2.89 9.97 -4.10
C LYS A 106 -1.50 9.99 -3.48
N MET A 107 -1.43 9.57 -2.22
CA MET A 107 -0.18 9.28 -1.53
C MET A 107 0.00 7.76 -1.46
N ILE A 108 1.10 7.28 -2.03
CA ILE A 108 1.49 5.86 -1.98
C ILE A 108 2.76 5.78 -1.15
N THR A 109 2.74 4.94 -0.12
CA THR A 109 3.87 4.70 0.78
C THR A 109 4.47 3.32 0.54
N SER A 110 5.65 3.07 1.11
CA SER A 110 6.27 1.75 1.06
C SER A 110 5.40 0.68 1.74
N GLU A 111 4.71 1.04 2.82
CA GLU A 111 3.80 0.15 3.55
C GLU A 111 2.66 -0.34 2.65
N ASP A 112 2.06 0.56 1.85
CA ASP A 112 1.01 0.20 0.89
C ASP A 112 1.50 -0.83 -0.14
N ILE A 113 2.75 -0.70 -0.59
CA ILE A 113 3.37 -1.63 -1.53
C ILE A 113 3.66 -2.97 -0.82
N PHE A 114 4.16 -2.93 0.41
CA PHE A 114 4.44 -4.15 1.18
C PHE A 114 3.18 -4.95 1.49
N ASP A 115 2.09 -4.29 1.91
CA ASP A 115 0.80 -4.93 2.14
C ASP A 115 0.32 -5.65 0.87
N TYR A 116 0.37 -4.96 -0.28
CA TYR A 116 -0.02 -5.54 -1.55
C TYR A 116 0.82 -6.78 -1.92
N LEU A 117 2.13 -6.74 -1.65
CA LEU A 117 3.00 -7.88 -1.85
C LEU A 117 2.67 -9.06 -0.92
N ILE A 118 2.31 -8.78 0.34
CA ILE A 118 1.87 -9.80 1.31
C ILE A 118 0.56 -10.44 0.82
N ASP A 119 -0.39 -9.64 0.33
CA ASP A 119 -1.65 -10.13 -0.23
C ASP A 119 -1.41 -11.06 -1.42
N ILE A 120 -0.51 -10.68 -2.34
CA ILE A 120 -0.11 -11.54 -3.47
C ILE A 120 0.50 -12.85 -2.96
N GLN A 121 1.39 -12.79 -1.97
CA GLN A 121 2.00 -14.00 -1.42
C GLN A 121 0.97 -14.89 -0.75
N ALA A 122 0.00 -14.32 -0.03
CA ALA A 122 -1.09 -15.07 0.60
C ALA A 122 -1.94 -15.79 -0.45
N ILE A 123 -2.34 -15.10 -1.53
CA ILE A 123 -3.06 -15.69 -2.67
C ILE A 123 -2.24 -16.80 -3.32
N ASN A 124 -0.95 -16.56 -3.56
CA ASN A 124 -0.10 -17.58 -4.15
C ASN A 124 0.07 -18.78 -3.20
N SER A 125 0.17 -18.55 -1.89
CA SER A 125 0.31 -19.63 -0.89
C SER A 125 -0.93 -20.54 -0.85
N SER A 126 -2.14 -20.01 -1.01
CA SER A 126 -3.34 -20.84 -1.08
C SER A 126 -3.39 -21.63 -2.38
N VAL A 127 -2.95 -21.04 -3.50
CA VAL A 127 -2.77 -21.74 -4.78
C VAL A 127 -1.69 -22.83 -4.67
N HIS A 128 -0.62 -22.60 -3.93
CA HIS A 128 0.43 -23.58 -3.66
C HIS A 128 -0.09 -24.72 -2.78
N ARG A 129 -0.79 -24.44 -1.68
CA ARG A 129 -1.44 -25.47 -0.85
C ARG A 129 -2.38 -26.34 -1.67
N LYS A 130 -3.21 -25.73 -2.52
CA LYS A 130 -4.15 -26.48 -3.38
C LYS A 130 -3.43 -27.31 -4.45
N LYS A 131 -2.27 -26.87 -4.94
CA LYS A 131 -1.40 -27.68 -5.80
C LYS A 131 -0.87 -28.89 -5.06
N ASP A 132 -0.42 -28.71 -3.82
CA ASP A 132 0.13 -29.79 -3.00
C ASP A 132 -0.96 -30.81 -2.65
N GLU A 133 -2.15 -30.36 -2.24
CA GLU A 133 -3.34 -31.21 -2.02
C GLU A 133 -3.70 -32.03 -3.28
N LEU A 134 -3.75 -31.39 -4.45
CA LEU A 134 -4.02 -32.10 -5.71
C LEU A 134 -2.89 -33.06 -6.12
N CYS A 135 -1.64 -32.78 -5.73
CA CYS A 135 -0.53 -33.71 -5.92
C CYS A 135 -0.69 -34.95 -5.02
N GLU A 136 -1.04 -34.76 -3.75
CA GLU A 136 -1.32 -35.86 -2.82
C GLU A 136 -2.51 -36.70 -3.29
N GLU A 137 -3.60 -36.06 -3.71
CA GLU A 137 -4.78 -36.71 -4.28
C GLU A 137 -4.42 -37.55 -5.52
N PHE A 138 -3.62 -36.99 -6.44
CA PHE A 138 -3.13 -37.71 -7.62
C PHE A 138 -2.33 -38.96 -7.23
N LEU A 139 -1.41 -38.85 -6.27
CA LEU A 139 -0.59 -39.99 -5.81
C LEU A 139 -1.46 -41.06 -5.17
N ASN A 140 -2.42 -40.67 -4.33
CA ASN A 140 -3.36 -41.58 -3.68
C ASN A 140 -4.17 -42.36 -4.72
N TYR A 141 -4.83 -41.68 -5.66
CA TYR A 141 -5.64 -42.36 -6.66
C TYR A 141 -4.83 -43.24 -7.62
N LYS A 142 -3.62 -42.81 -7.99
CA LYS A 142 -2.73 -43.52 -8.91
C LYS A 142 -2.20 -44.83 -8.34
N TYR A 143 -1.88 -44.87 -7.05
CA TYR A 143 -1.24 -46.04 -6.42
C TYR A 143 -2.18 -46.87 -5.54
N GLN A 144 -3.39 -46.41 -5.20
CA GLN A 144 -4.38 -47.26 -4.54
C GLN A 144 -4.96 -48.31 -5.49
N ASP A 145 -5.59 -49.36 -4.95
CA ASP A 145 -6.31 -50.36 -5.75
C ASP A 145 -7.68 -49.86 -6.23
N SER A 146 -8.15 -50.36 -7.38
CA SER A 146 -9.46 -49.98 -7.97
C SER A 146 -10.66 -50.59 -7.24
N SER A 147 -10.45 -51.64 -6.45
CA SER A 147 -11.51 -52.31 -5.67
C SER A 147 -12.15 -51.40 -4.63
N ASN A 148 -11.41 -50.41 -4.11
CA ASN A 148 -11.86 -49.54 -3.02
C ASN A 148 -12.85 -48.45 -3.47
N PHE A 149 -12.98 -48.24 -4.79
CA PHE A 149 -13.74 -47.12 -5.38
C PHE A 149 -14.93 -47.56 -6.23
N ILE A 150 -15.23 -48.86 -6.26
CA ILE A 150 -16.23 -49.45 -7.17
C ILE A 150 -17.66 -48.95 -6.93
N HIS A 151 -17.94 -48.45 -5.72
CA HIS A 151 -19.26 -47.96 -5.32
C HIS A 151 -19.43 -46.44 -5.40
N ASP A 152 -18.38 -45.69 -5.77
CA ASP A 152 -18.43 -44.23 -5.90
C ASP A 152 -17.92 -43.80 -7.28
N TYR A 153 -18.85 -43.31 -8.10
CA TYR A 153 -18.58 -42.87 -9.47
C TYR A 153 -17.56 -41.72 -9.54
N GLU A 154 -17.62 -40.77 -8.60
CA GLU A 154 -16.71 -39.61 -8.57
C GLU A 154 -15.27 -40.07 -8.28
N GLN A 155 -15.10 -40.96 -7.31
CA GLN A 155 -13.79 -41.51 -6.94
C GLN A 155 -13.20 -42.37 -8.06
N LEU A 156 -14.03 -43.15 -8.76
CA LEU A 156 -13.59 -43.94 -9.92
C LEU A 156 -13.16 -43.06 -11.09
N LYS A 157 -13.88 -41.97 -11.36
CA LYS A 157 -13.52 -40.98 -12.40
C LYS A 157 -12.16 -40.34 -12.10
N ASN A 158 -11.93 -39.89 -10.87
CA ASN A 158 -10.66 -39.27 -10.46
C ASN A 158 -9.49 -40.26 -10.56
N LYS A 159 -9.73 -41.54 -10.25
CA LYS A 159 -8.76 -42.63 -10.46
C LYS A 159 -8.39 -42.85 -11.92
N VAL A 160 -9.38 -42.92 -12.81
CA VAL A 160 -9.13 -43.07 -14.25
C VAL A 160 -8.34 -41.86 -14.77
N ASP A 161 -8.69 -40.66 -14.32
CA ASP A 161 -8.01 -39.44 -14.72
C ASP A 161 -6.55 -39.39 -14.21
N ALA A 162 -6.29 -39.80 -12.97
CA ALA A 162 -4.93 -39.89 -12.40
C ALA A 162 -4.05 -40.93 -13.13
N ASN A 163 -4.64 -42.03 -13.62
CA ASN A 163 -3.92 -43.03 -14.41
C ASN A 163 -3.64 -42.57 -15.84
N LYS A 164 -4.53 -41.76 -16.42
CA LYS A 164 -4.40 -41.28 -17.81
C LYS A 164 -3.49 -40.05 -17.94
N LYS A 165 -3.43 -39.19 -16.92
CA LYS A 165 -2.73 -37.90 -16.97
C LYS A 165 -1.38 -37.95 -16.24
N THR A 166 -0.47 -37.07 -16.63
CA THR A 166 0.72 -36.77 -15.81
C THR A 166 0.31 -35.91 -14.62
N MET A 167 1.08 -35.95 -13.53
CA MET A 167 0.79 -35.17 -12.31
C MET A 167 0.58 -33.68 -12.62
N SER A 168 1.46 -33.08 -13.43
CA SER A 168 1.33 -31.67 -13.84
C SER A 168 0.10 -31.39 -14.70
N ALA A 169 -0.34 -32.33 -15.55
CA ALA A 169 -1.55 -32.19 -16.34
C ALA A 169 -2.81 -32.34 -15.47
N TYR A 170 -2.82 -33.30 -14.54
CA TYR A 170 -3.90 -33.52 -13.57
C TYR A 170 -4.12 -32.28 -12.69
N VAL A 171 -3.06 -31.78 -12.04
CA VAL A 171 -3.11 -30.60 -11.16
C VAL A 171 -3.57 -29.36 -11.93
N ARG A 172 -3.10 -29.14 -13.16
CA ARG A 172 -3.50 -27.97 -13.97
C ARG A 172 -4.96 -27.99 -14.37
N ASP A 173 -5.49 -29.16 -14.73
CA ASP A 173 -6.88 -29.33 -15.14
C ASP A 173 -7.83 -29.12 -13.95
N HIS A 174 -7.51 -29.75 -12.81
CA HIS A 174 -8.31 -29.62 -11.58
C HIS A 174 -8.17 -28.24 -10.92
N LEU A 175 -7.03 -27.55 -11.06
CA LEU A 175 -6.92 -26.14 -10.65
C LEU A 175 -7.80 -25.21 -11.49
N LYS A 176 -7.89 -25.44 -12.81
CA LYS A 176 -8.75 -24.62 -13.69
C LYS A 176 -10.21 -24.83 -13.35
N THR A 177 -10.64 -26.08 -13.21
CA THR A 177 -12.03 -26.42 -12.87
C THR A 177 -12.43 -25.85 -11.50
N ASN A 178 -11.50 -25.80 -10.55
CA ASN A 178 -11.75 -25.28 -9.20
C ASN A 178 -11.60 -23.75 -9.07
N ASN A 179 -10.99 -23.06 -10.03
CA ASN A 179 -10.87 -21.60 -10.05
C ASN A 179 -11.91 -20.93 -10.97
N ILE A 180 -12.74 -21.71 -11.67
CA ILE A 180 -13.91 -21.23 -12.41
C ILE A 180 -15.13 -21.43 -11.51
N ILE A 181 -15.25 -20.60 -10.48
CA ILE A 181 -16.49 -20.15 -9.81
C ILE A 181 -16.02 -19.06 -8.82
N SER A 182 -16.50 -17.84 -9.09
CA SER A 182 -16.63 -16.65 -8.23
C SER A 182 -15.91 -16.60 -6.89
#